data_AF-A0A3N4KAT4-F1
#
_entry.id   AF-A0A3N4KAT4-F1
#
_cell.length_a   1.000
_cell.length_b   1.000
_cell.length_c   1.000
_cell.angle_alpha   90.00
_cell.angle_beta   90.00
_cell.angle_gamma   90.00
#
_symmetry.space_group_name_H-M   'P 1'
#
loop_
_entity.id
_entity.type
_entity.pdbx_description
1 polymer ?
#
loop_
_entity_poly.entity_id
_entity_poly.type
_entity_poly.pdbx_seq_one_letter_code
_entity_poly.pdbx_strand_id
1 'polypeptide(L)'
;ISMSDISEMEKDMICVVTDFERLYYQYKLSKISSCTTQVHGLLHLSMAMRVCGPNPIYHQYTMERTVGTIKAICHSRSSPNRNLS
;
A
#
# COMPACT_ATOMS: atom_id res chain seq x y z
N ILE A 1 2.39 -18.65 0.88
CA ILE A 1 3.47 -17.69 1.18
C ILE A 1 4.09 -18.12 2.50
N SER A 2 5.28 -18.67 2.41
CA SER A 2 6.09 -19.07 3.55
C SER A 2 6.84 -17.86 4.12
N MET A 3 7.40 -17.98 5.32
CA MET A 3 8.22 -16.91 5.91
C MET A 3 9.54 -16.67 5.15
N SER A 4 10.08 -17.69 4.47
CA SER A 4 11.23 -17.52 3.59
C SER A 4 10.88 -16.70 2.36
N ASP A 5 9.70 -16.92 1.76
CA ASP A 5 9.24 -16.14 0.60
C ASP A 5 9.16 -14.65 0.94
N ILE A 6 8.68 -14.31 2.14
CA ILE A 6 8.57 -12.91 2.60
C ILE A 6 9.97 -12.28 2.78
N SER A 7 10.93 -13.06 3.27
CA SER A 7 12.31 -12.60 3.45
C SER A 7 13.07 -12.45 2.14
N GLU A 8 12.76 -13.24 1.13
CA GLU A 8 13.29 -13.07 -0.23
C GLU A 8 12.69 -11.83 -0.87
N MET A 9 11.36 -11.68 -0.80
CA MET A 9 10.65 -10.50 -1.30
C MET A 9 11.19 -9.20 -0.66
N GLU A 10 11.51 -9.20 0.63
CA GLU A 10 12.10 -8.03 1.30
C GLU A 10 13.42 -7.59 0.64
N LYS A 11 14.30 -8.55 0.32
CA LYS A 11 15.57 -8.25 -0.37
C LYS A 11 15.33 -7.70 -1.76
N ASP A 12 14.39 -8.28 -2.49
CA ASP A 12 14.05 -7.85 -3.85
C ASP A 12 13.47 -6.44 -3.86
N MET A 13 12.58 -6.11 -2.92
CA MET A 13 12.00 -4.77 -2.80
C MET A 13 13.06 -3.73 -2.46
N ILE A 14 14.00 -4.05 -1.56
CA ILE A 14 15.14 -3.17 -1.26
C ILE A 14 15.99 -2.94 -2.51
N CYS A 15 16.29 -4.00 -3.27
CA CYS A 15 17.05 -3.91 -4.51
C CYS A 15 16.36 -2.99 -5.52
N VAL A 16 15.06 -3.22 -5.77
CA VAL A 16 14.24 -2.42 -6.70
C VAL A 16 14.20 -0.95 -6.29
N VAL A 17 13.97 -0.65 -5.00
CA VAL A 17 13.93 0.74 -4.53
C VAL A 17 15.30 1.41 -4.64
N THR A 18 16.38 0.69 -4.32
CA THR A 18 17.75 1.22 -4.45
C THR A 18 18.10 1.53 -5.91
N ASP A 19 17.74 0.65 -6.83
CA ASP A 19 17.94 0.89 -8.26
C ASP A 19 17.05 2.03 -8.78
N PHE A 20 15.80 2.13 -8.31
CA PHE A 20 14.93 3.25 -8.62
C PHE A 20 15.53 4.58 -8.15
N GLU A 21 16.02 4.61 -6.91
CA GLU A 21 16.65 5.78 -6.33
C GLU A 21 17.89 6.21 -7.13
N ARG A 22 18.68 5.24 -7.60
CA ARG A 22 19.85 5.49 -8.44
C ARG A 22 19.48 5.99 -9.85
N LEU A 23 18.52 5.36 -10.50
CA LEU A 23 18.20 5.61 -11.92
C LEU A 23 17.29 6.83 -12.11
N TYR A 24 16.23 6.94 -11.31
CA TYR A 24 15.17 7.93 -11.50
C TYR A 24 15.28 9.11 -10.55
N TYR A 25 15.29 8.86 -9.23
CA TYR A 25 15.40 9.94 -8.22
C TYR A 25 16.77 10.63 -8.29
N GLN A 26 17.82 9.85 -8.56
CA GLN A 26 19.22 10.29 -8.65
C GLN A 26 19.70 11.04 -7.40
N TYR A 27 19.04 10.83 -6.26
CA TYR A 27 19.32 11.51 -4.99
C TYR A 27 19.29 13.05 -5.09
N LYS A 28 18.47 13.59 -6.01
CA LYS A 28 18.34 15.04 -6.23
C LYS A 28 17.01 15.54 -5.66
N LEU A 29 17.06 16.54 -4.78
CA LEU A 29 15.87 17.13 -4.19
C LEU A 29 14.87 17.67 -5.23
N SER A 30 15.37 18.18 -6.37
CA SER A 30 14.53 18.63 -7.48
C SER A 30 13.68 17.53 -8.11
N LYS A 31 13.98 16.25 -7.84
CA LYS A 31 13.27 15.07 -8.33
C LYS A 31 12.49 14.34 -7.24
N ILE A 32 12.30 14.94 -6.06
CA ILE A 32 11.61 14.29 -4.94
C ILE A 32 10.18 13.85 -5.28
N SER A 33 9.53 14.50 -6.24
CA SER A 33 8.20 14.09 -6.74
C SER A 33 8.17 12.67 -7.33
N SER A 34 9.32 12.13 -7.74
CA SER A 34 9.44 10.73 -8.18
C SER A 34 9.42 9.72 -7.03
N CYS A 35 9.81 10.11 -5.81
CA CYS A 35 9.78 9.29 -4.60
C CYS A 35 8.38 9.26 -3.99
N THR A 36 7.43 8.69 -4.72
CA THR A 36 6.04 8.58 -4.26
C THR A 36 5.92 7.64 -3.06
N THR A 37 4.84 7.81 -2.29
CA THR A 37 4.48 6.91 -1.19
C THR A 37 4.37 5.46 -1.64
N GLN A 38 3.98 5.20 -2.89
CA GLN A 38 3.89 3.84 -3.42
C GLN A 38 5.27 3.18 -3.54
N VAL A 39 6.29 3.91 -3.99
CA VAL A 39 7.67 3.40 -4.09
C VAL A 39 8.23 3.14 -2.69
N HIS A 40 8.06 4.09 -1.76
CA HIS A 40 8.50 3.91 -0.37
C HIS A 40 7.76 2.77 0.34
N GLY A 41 6.47 2.59 0.04
CA GLY A 41 5.63 1.54 0.60
C GLY A 41 6.13 0.12 0.30
N LEU A 42 6.88 -0.08 -0.79
CA LEU A 42 7.49 -1.37 -1.11
C LEU A 42 8.45 -1.86 -0.03
N LEU A 43 9.16 -0.95 0.65
CA LEU A 43 10.07 -1.27 1.75
C LEU A 43 9.33 -1.77 2.99
N HIS A 44 8.08 -1.36 3.18
CA HIS A 44 7.26 -1.73 4.34
C HIS A 44 6.39 -2.96 4.09
N LEU A 45 6.28 -3.41 2.84
CA LEU A 45 5.37 -4.48 2.44
C LEU A 45 5.65 -5.80 3.15
N SER A 46 6.93 -6.20 3.24
CA SER A 46 7.35 -7.43 3.91
C SER A 46 7.01 -7.41 5.41
N MET A 47 7.34 -6.31 6.10
CA MET A 47 7.01 -6.10 7.50
C MET A 47 5.50 -6.16 7.73
N ALA A 48 4.73 -5.44 6.91
CA ALA A 48 3.27 -5.46 7.00
C ALA A 48 2.72 -6.88 6.79
N MET A 49 3.31 -7.67 5.89
CA MET A 49 2.89 -9.05 5.67
C MET A 49 3.21 -9.99 6.84
N ARG A 50 4.30 -9.74 7.57
CA ARG A 50 4.64 -10.52 8.78
C ARG A 50 3.67 -10.23 9.94
N VAL A 51 3.23 -8.97 10.07
CA VAL A 51 2.37 -8.51 11.17
C VAL A 51 0.89 -8.73 10.89
N CYS A 52 0.43 -8.32 9.71
CA CYS A 52 -0.99 -8.27 9.34
C CYS A 52 -1.42 -9.47 8.49
N GLY A 53 -0.48 -10.29 8.02
CA GLY A 53 -0.74 -11.37 7.07
C GLY A 53 -0.74 -10.89 5.62
N PRO A 54 -1.23 -11.71 4.67
CA PRO A 54 -1.12 -11.42 3.24
C PRO A 54 -1.80 -10.10 2.82
N ASN A 55 -1.08 -9.27 2.05
CA ASN A 55 -1.50 -7.92 1.64
C ASN A 55 -2.90 -7.82 1.01
N PRO A 56 -3.29 -8.69 0.06
CA PRO A 56 -4.62 -8.60 -0.55
C PRO A 56 -5.75 -8.80 0.46
N ILE A 57 -5.50 -9.60 1.50
CA ILE A 57 -6.52 -9.99 2.48
C ILE A 57 -6.74 -8.87 3.50
N TYR A 58 -5.67 -8.32 4.08
CA TYR A 58 -5.83 -7.31 5.13
C TYR A 58 -6.04 -5.88 4.60
N HIS A 59 -5.63 -5.60 3.37
CA HIS A 59 -5.71 -4.25 2.79
C HIS A 59 -6.77 -4.15 1.69
N GLN A 60 -6.49 -4.69 0.50
CA GLN A 60 -7.34 -4.43 -0.67
C GLN A 60 -8.76 -4.96 -0.48
N TYR A 61 -8.88 -6.23 -0.09
CA TYR A 61 -10.17 -6.90 0.06
C TYR A 61 -11.04 -6.27 1.16
N THR A 62 -10.47 -6.03 2.34
CA THR A 62 -11.18 -5.41 3.48
C THR A 62 -11.63 -4.00 3.14
N MET A 63 -10.76 -3.19 2.53
CA MET A 63 -11.09 -1.82 2.15
C MET A 63 -12.18 -1.79 1.08
N GLU A 64 -12.05 -2.57 0.01
CA GLU A 64 -13.07 -2.62 -1.05
C GLU A 64 -14.41 -3.10 -0.53
N ARG A 65 -14.41 -4.14 0.31
CA ARG A 65 -15.64 -4.64 0.93
C ARG A 65 -16.29 -3.59 1.83
N THR A 66 -15.49 -2.90 2.63
CA THR A 66 -15.94 -1.81 3.51
C THR A 66 -16.53 -0.66 2.69
N VAL A 67 -15.85 -0.22 1.63
CA VAL A 67 -16.34 0.81 0.71
C VAL A 67 -17.64 0.38 0.05
N GLY A 68 -17.75 -0.89 -0.37
CA GLY A 68 -18.99 -1.45 -0.90
C GLY A 68 -20.14 -1.39 0.10
N THR A 69 -19.89 -1.76 1.36
CA THR A 69 -20.87 -1.66 2.44
C THR A 69 -21.27 -0.20 2.70
N ILE A 70 -20.31 0.71 2.82
CA ILE A 70 -20.56 2.14 3.02
C ILE A 70 -21.39 2.72 1.86
N LYS A 71 -21.08 2.35 0.62
CA LYS A 71 -21.82 2.77 -0.55
C LYS A 71 -23.27 2.27 -0.51
N ALA A 72 -23.51 1.05 -0.05
CA ALA A 72 -24.85 0.47 0.04
C ALA A 72 -25.74 1.19 1.06
N ILE A 73 -25.18 1.65 2.19
CA ILE A 73 -25.92 2.35 3.26
C ILE A 73 -26.02 3.86 3.03
N CYS A 74 -25.14 4.42 2.20
CA CYS A 74 -25.11 5.84 1.85
C CYS A 74 -26.15 6.17 0.76
N HIS A 75 -27.35 6.58 1.17
CA HIS A 75 -28.46 6.88 0.24
C HIS A 75 -28.48 8.34 -0.26
N SER A 76 -27.68 9.23 0.34
CA SER A 76 -27.72 10.67 0.06
C SER A 76 -26.38 11.18 -0.45
N ARG A 77 -26.37 11.78 -1.64
CA ARG A 77 -25.15 12.39 -2.21
C ARG A 77 -24.76 13.69 -1.51
N SER A 78 -25.74 14.48 -1.07
CA SER A 78 -25.50 15.79 -0.44
C SER A 78 -25.20 15.69 1.07
N SER A 79 -25.54 14.58 1.72
CA SER A 79 -25.08 14.31 3.09
C SER A 79 -24.90 12.81 3.31
N PRO A 80 -23.76 12.27 2.84
CA PRO A 80 -23.50 10.83 2.79
C PRO A 80 -23.39 10.14 4.15
N ASN A 81 -23.14 10.91 5.21
CA ASN A 81 -22.95 10.41 6.57
C ASN A 81 -24.26 10.23 7.37
N ARG A 82 -25.41 10.70 6.87
CA ARG A 82 -26.67 10.67 7.63
C ARG A 82 -27.14 9.27 8.06
N ASN A 83 -26.69 8.24 7.35
CA ASN A 83 -27.09 6.85 7.58
C ASN A 83 -25.96 6.00 8.20
N LEU A 84 -24.85 6.63 8.61
CA LEU A 84 -23.67 5.93 9.15
C LEU A 84 -23.64 5.85 10.69
N SER A 85 -24.68 6.36 11.36
CA SER A 85 -24.84 6.39 12.83
C SER A 85 -25.84 5.36 13.33
#